data_AF-A0A2N3KJ44-F1
#
_entry.id   AF-A0A2N3KJ44-F1
#
_cell.length_a   1.000
_cell.length_b   1.000
_cell.length_c   1.000
_cell.angle_alpha   90.00
_cell.angle_beta   90.00
_cell.angle_gamma   90.00
#
_symmetry.space_group_name_H-M   'P 1'
#
loop_
_entity.id
_entity.type
_entity.pdbx_description
1 polymer ?
#
loop_
_entity_poly.entity_id
_entity_poly.type
_entity_poly.pdbx_seq_one_letter_code
_entity_poly.pdbx_strand_id
1 'polypeptide(L)' 'MPQQTIGPHQAVTIPDAVQVNITLTAGPTATVTAQQNAHSHQYHLTQTAPANTIHTDEAGPIVVSMGAEFGNPQVLVSW' A
#
# COMPACT_ATOMS: atom_id res chain seq x y z
N MET A 1 -15.49 4.72 -2.44
CA MET A 1 -14.06 4.77 -2.06
C MET A 1 -13.31 4.09 -3.18
N PRO A 2 -12.48 4.81 -3.96
CA PRO A 2 -11.59 4.18 -4.94
C PRO A 2 -10.73 3.08 -4.30
N GLN A 3 -10.50 2.00 -5.05
CA GLN A 3 -9.71 0.86 -4.60
C GLN A 3 -9.02 0.19 -5.78
N GLN A 4 -7.86 -0.41 -5.53
CA GLN A 4 -7.07 -1.13 -6.52
C GLN A 4 -6.32 -2.29 -5.87
N THR A 5 -6.40 -3.47 -6.47
CA THR A 5 -5.55 -4.60 -6.10
C THR A 5 -4.19 -4.44 -6.74
N ILE A 6 -3.12 -4.59 -5.95
CA ILE A 6 -1.75 -4.66 -6.44
C ILE A 6 -1.10 -5.99 -6.01
N GLY A 7 -0.32 -6.57 -6.91
CA GLY A 7 0.54 -7.73 -6.66
C GLY A 7 2.03 -7.39 -6.66
N PRO A 8 2.91 -8.41 -6.64
CA PRO A 8 4.35 -8.20 -6.65
C PRO A 8 4.77 -7.42 -7.88
N HIS A 9 5.71 -6.47 -7.71
CA HIS A 9 6.19 -5.57 -8.77
C HIS A 9 5.15 -4.58 -9.31
N GLN A 10 3.98 -4.46 -8.68
CA GLN A 10 2.97 -3.49 -9.04
C GLN A 10 2.95 -2.32 -8.07
N ALA A 11 2.47 -1.19 -8.57
CA ALA A 11 2.28 0.02 -7.79
C ALA A 11 0.97 0.72 -8.20
N VAL A 12 0.44 1.52 -7.28
CA VAL A 12 -0.68 2.42 -7.49
C VAL A 12 -0.31 3.81 -6.99
N THR A 13 -0.63 4.82 -7.78
CA THR A 13 -0.46 6.23 -7.41
C THR A 13 -1.81 6.80 -7.05
N ILE A 14 -1.94 7.28 -5.82
CA ILE A 14 -3.13 7.87 -5.25
C ILE A 14 -2.92 9.38 -5.25
N PRO A 15 -3.65 10.18 -6.04
CA PRO A 15 -3.32 11.59 -6.26
C PRO A 15 -3.62 12.49 -5.05
N ASP A 16 -4.64 12.17 -4.28
CA ASP A 16 -5.08 12.96 -3.13
C ASP A 16 -5.77 12.04 -2.10
N ALA A 17 -5.03 11.67 -1.05
CA ALA A 17 -5.56 10.91 0.07
C ALA A 17 -4.82 11.26 1.35
N VAL A 18 -5.56 11.31 2.45
CA VAL A 18 -5.03 11.46 3.83
C VAL A 18 -5.05 10.14 4.60
N GLN A 19 -5.70 9.13 4.03
CA GLN A 19 -5.82 7.80 4.60
C GLN A 19 -5.80 6.75 3.48
N VAL A 20 -4.99 5.71 3.66
CA VAL A 20 -4.92 4.58 2.75
C VAL A 20 -5.05 3.29 3.56
N ASN A 21 -6.05 2.48 3.24
CA ASN A 21 -6.22 1.16 3.84
C ASN A 21 -5.65 0.11 2.89
N ILE A 22 -4.81 -0.78 3.42
CA ILE A 22 -4.16 -1.85 2.67
C ILE A 22 -4.56 -3.17 3.32
N THR A 23 -5.13 -4.08 2.55
CA THR A 23 -5.65 -5.37 3.05
C THR A 23 -5.00 -6.51 2.30
N LEU A 24 -4.42 -7.49 3.00
CA LEU A 24 -3.91 -8.72 2.40
C LEU A 24 -5.07 -9.58 1.93
N THR A 25 -5.20 -9.76 0.63
CA THR A 25 -6.29 -10.52 0.00
C THR A 25 -5.85 -11.90 -0.50
N ALA A 26 -4.56 -12.08 -0.74
CA ALA A 26 -3.98 -13.38 -1.07
C ALA A 26 -2.53 -13.49 -0.59
N GLY A 27 -2.08 -14.71 -0.37
CA GLY A 27 -0.73 -15.01 0.11
C GLY A 27 -0.61 -14.98 1.64
N PRO A 28 0.47 -15.57 2.19
CA PRO A 28 0.69 -15.62 3.63
C PRO A 28 1.25 -14.31 4.21
N THR A 29 2.02 -13.58 3.40
CA THR A 29 2.71 -12.35 3.77
C THR A 29 2.81 -11.43 2.56
N ALA A 30 2.73 -10.12 2.76
CA ALA A 30 3.09 -9.13 1.74
C ALA A 30 3.91 -7.98 2.33
N THR A 31 5.01 -7.59 1.69
CA THR A 31 5.72 -6.36 1.99
C THR A 31 5.28 -5.24 1.06
N VAL A 32 4.71 -4.19 1.65
CA VAL A 32 4.18 -3.03 0.93
C VAL A 32 4.94 -1.78 1.38
N THR A 33 5.35 -0.97 0.41
CA THR A 33 5.92 0.36 0.65
C THR A 33 4.89 1.40 0.23
N ALA A 34 4.57 2.34 1.11
CA ALA A 34 3.82 3.54 0.74
C ALA A 34 4.74 4.75 0.90
N GLN A 35 4.84 5.57 -0.14
CA GLN A 35 5.67 6.76 -0.16
C GLN A 35 4.81 7.97 -0.49
N GLN A 36 4.79 8.93 0.42
CA GLN A 36 4.19 10.24 0.18
C GLN A 36 5.24 11.22 -0.35
N ASN A 37 4.80 12.16 -1.19
CA ASN A 37 5.54 13.29 -1.80
C ASN A 37 6.96 13.60 -1.25
N ALA A 38 7.89 13.90 -2.16
CA ALA A 38 9.24 14.41 -1.87
C ALA A 38 10.06 13.64 -0.82
N HIS A 39 9.76 12.36 -0.58
CA HIS A 39 10.50 11.44 0.29
C HIS A 39 10.42 11.77 1.80
N SER A 40 9.53 12.66 2.24
CA SER A 40 9.44 13.00 3.68
C SER A 40 8.90 11.82 4.51
N HIS A 41 7.97 11.05 3.96
CA HIS A 41 7.34 9.93 4.67
C HIS A 41 7.29 8.66 3.82
N GLN A 42 7.97 7.63 4.32
CA GLN A 42 7.97 6.29 3.75
C GLN A 42 7.51 5.29 4.81
N TYR A 43 6.47 4.54 4.49
CA TYR A 43 5.89 3.52 5.36
C TYR A 43 6.22 2.15 4.80
N HIS A 44 6.84 1.31 5.62
CA HIS A 44 7.11 -0.09 5.30
C HIS A 44 6.16 -0.95 6.11
N LEU A 45 5.29 -1.68 5.41
CA LEU A 45 4.32 -2.56 6.03
C LEU A 45 4.65 -4.00 5.66
N THR A 46 4.87 -4.83 6.67
CA THR A 46 4.84 -6.29 6.52
C THR A 46 3.45 -6.76 6.92
N GLN A 47 2.61 -7.09 5.94
CA GLN A 47 1.28 -7.64 6.16
C GLN A 47 1.38 -9.13 6.47
N THR A 48 1.30 -9.47 7.75
CA THR A 48 0.89 -10.79 8.25
C THR A 48 -0.51 -10.75 8.87
N ALA A 49 -0.98 -9.56 9.22
CA ALA A 49 -2.35 -9.26 9.61
C ALA A 49 -3.18 -8.89 8.37
N PRO A 50 -4.50 -9.18 8.35
CA PRO A 50 -5.32 -9.05 7.16
C PRO A 50 -5.49 -7.60 6.69
N ALA A 51 -5.34 -6.60 7.55
CA ALA A 51 -5.49 -5.20 7.17
C ALA A 51 -4.58 -4.27 7.99
N ASN A 52 -4.11 -3.21 7.34
CA ASN A 52 -3.37 -2.10 7.93
C ASN A 52 -3.90 -0.77 7.36
N THR A 53 -3.84 0.29 8.16
CA THR A 53 -4.23 1.64 7.74
C THR A 53 -3.03 2.56 7.86
N ILE A 54 -2.75 3.30 6.79
CA ILE A 54 -1.76 4.37 6.76
C ILE A 54 -2.52 5.69 6.85
N HIS A 55 -2.10 6.54 7.78
CA HIS A 55 -2.53 7.92 7.84
C HIS A 55 -1.36 8.81 7.41
N THR A 56 -1.65 9.74 6.51
CA THR A 56 -0.73 10.79 6.14
C THR A 56 -1.17 12.11 6.77
N ASP A 57 -0.20 12.94 7.10
CA ASP A 57 -0.40 14.25 7.75
C ASP A 57 -0.82 15.34 6.75
N GLU A 58 -0.43 15.20 5.49
CA GLU A 58 -0.80 16.12 4.42
C GLU A 58 -1.60 15.45 3.30
N ALA A 59 -2.35 16.25 2.54
CA ALA A 59 -2.95 15.86 1.28
C ALA A 59 -1.89 15.91 0.18
N GLY A 60 -1.70 14.81 -0.55
CA GLY A 60 -0.72 14.74 -1.63
C GLY A 60 -0.60 13.35 -2.23
N PRO A 61 0.19 13.18 -3.31
CA PRO A 61 0.29 11.91 -3.98
C PRO A 61 0.98 10.86 -3.09
N ILE A 62 0.34 9.70 -2.95
CA ILE A 62 0.87 8.52 -2.27
C ILE A 62 1.09 7.43 -3.30
N VAL A 63 2.32 6.94 -3.40
CA VAL A 63 2.65 5.77 -4.22
C VAL A 63 2.71 4.55 -3.30
N VAL A 64 1.81 3.59 -3.53
CA VAL A 64 1.81 2.30 -2.82
C VAL A 64 2.34 1.24 -3.77
N SER A 65 3.40 0.54 -3.39
CA SER A 65 4.02 -0.50 -4.19
C SER A 65 4.28 -1.76 -3.37
N MET A 66 4.26 -2.91 -4.04
CA MET A 66 4.61 -4.19 -3.43
C MET A 66 5.93 -4.72 -4.01
N GLY A 67 6.82 -5.14 -3.12
CA GLY A 67 8.07 -5.78 -3.48
C GLY A 67 7.88 -7.13 -4.18
N ALA A 68 8.97 -7.68 -4.72
CA ALA A 68 9.00 -9.05 -5.20
C ALA A 68 8.86 -10.00 -4.00
N GLU A 69 7.76 -10.74 -3.92
CA GLU A 69 7.46 -11.62 -2.79
C GLU A 69 7.24 -13.06 -3.28
N PHE A 70 7.70 -14.04 -2.50
CA PHE A 70 7.37 -15.45 -2.74
C PHE A 70 5.88 -15.71 -2.42
N GLY A 71 5.20 -16.52 -3.22
CA GLY A 71 3.83 -16.96 -2.91
C GLY A 71 2.71 -16.12 -3.50
N ASN A 72 3.00 -15.26 -4.49
CA ASN A 72 2.02 -14.45 -5.23
C ASN A 72 1.02 -13.69 -4.33
N PRO A 73 1.50 -12.91 -3.34
CA PRO A 73 0.59 -12.15 -2.52
C PRO A 73 -0.20 -11.11 -3.31
N GLN A 74 -1.36 -10.73 -2.81
CA GLN A 74 -2.17 -9.65 -3.35
C GLN A 74 -2.61 -8.76 -2.20
N VAL A 75 -2.56 -7.45 -2.38
CA VAL A 75 -3.14 -6.51 -1.43
C VAL A 75 -4.16 -5.61 -2.13
N LEU A 76 -5.27 -5.37 -1.46
CA LEU A 76 -6.26 -4.38 -1.85
C LEU A 76 -5.91 -3.05 -1.18
N VAL A 77 -5.66 -2.04 -1.99
CA VAL A 77 -5.41 -0.66 -1.56
C VAL A 77 -6.70 0.14 -1.76
N SER A 78 -7.15 0.89 -0.76
CA SER A 78 -8.34 1.74 -0.83
C SER A 78 -8.13 3.09 -0.16
N TRP A 79 -8.73 4.14 -0.71
CA TRP A 79 -8.61 5.54 -0.27
C TRP A 79 -9.88 6.35 -0.56
#